data_AF-A0AAJ4JND9-F1
#
_entry.id   AF-A0AAJ4JND9-F1
#
_cell.length_a   1.000
_cell.length_b   1.000
_cell.length_c   1.000
_cell.angle_alpha   90.00
_cell.angle_beta   90.00
_cell.angle_gamma   90.00
#
_symmetry.space_group_name_H-M   'P 1'
#
loop_
_entity.id
_entity.type
_entity.pdbx_description
1 polymer ?
#
loop_
_entity_poly.entity_id
_entity_poly.type
_entity_poly.pdbx_seq_one_letter_code
_entity_poly.pdbx_strand_id
1 'polypeptide(L)' 'MAYREYIAKEIEQLIKNAPKGTTEYHLEHFDQQDVADTVNHFHYKNPRLIQETEV' A
#
# COMPACT_ATOMS: atom_id res chain seq x y z
N MET A 1 -5.00 5.70 12.47
CA MET A 1 -3.63 6.07 12.09
C MET A 1 -2.63 5.16 12.79
N ALA A 2 -2.74 3.87 12.55
CA ALA A 2 -1.75 2.89 12.99
C ALA A 2 -1.04 2.33 11.76
N TYR A 3 0.15 2.85 11.49
CA TYR A 3 1.04 2.25 10.50
C TYR A 3 1.40 0.82 10.95
N ARG A 4 1.22 -0.16 10.06
CA ARG A 4 1.53 -1.57 10.33
C ARG A 4 2.75 -2.00 9.53
N GLU A 5 3.84 -2.32 10.21
CA GLU A 5 5.11 -2.74 9.58
C GLU A 5 4.98 -3.99 8.70
N TYR A 6 4.08 -4.91 9.05
CA TYR A 6 3.85 -6.12 8.25
C TYR A 6 3.12 -5.81 6.93
N ILE A 7 2.12 -4.93 6.94
CA ILE A 7 1.43 -4.46 5.73
C ILE A 7 2.42 -3.69 4.85
N ALA A 8 3.26 -2.86 5.46
CA ALA A 8 4.27 -2.08 4.76
C ALA A 8 5.26 -2.96 3.99
N LYS A 9 5.74 -4.06 4.60
CA LYS A 9 6.61 -5.03 3.92
C LYS A 9 5.93 -5.69 2.73
N GLU A 10 4.64 -6.00 2.85
CA GLU A 10 3.88 -6.63 1.76
C GLU A 10 3.66 -5.65 0.61
N ILE A 11 3.25 -4.42 0.91
CA ILE A 11 3.14 -3.33 -0.08
C ILE A 11 4.48 -3.09 -0.77
N GLU A 12 5.61 -3.07 -0.05
CA GLU A 12 6.93 -2.95 -0.67
C GLU A 12 7.25 -4.11 -1.62
N GLN A 13 6.89 -5.35 -1.25
CA GLN A 13 7.08 -6.49 -2.14
C GLN A 13 6.19 -6.41 -3.37
N LEU A 14 4.95 -5.96 -3.22
CA LEU A 14 4.04 -5.71 -4.35
C LEU A 14 4.62 -4.65 -5.29
N ILE A 15 5.10 -3.53 -4.76
CA ILE A 15 5.73 -2.48 -5.57
C ILE A 15 6.99 -3.00 -6.30
N LYS A 16 7.82 -3.80 -5.62
CA LYS A 16 9.04 -4.37 -6.22
C LYS A 16 8.75 -5.37 -7.33
N ASN A 17 7.67 -6.15 -7.19
CA ASN A 17 7.26 -7.16 -8.16
C ASN A 17 6.25 -6.64 -9.19
N ALA A 18 5.79 -5.39 -9.04
CA ALA A 18 4.79 -4.82 -9.92
C ALA A 18 5.34 -4.72 -11.36
N PRO A 19 4.61 -5.22 -12.37
CA PRO A 19 4.96 -5.01 -13.77
C PRO A 19 4.88 -3.53 -14.12
N LYS A 20 5.52 -3.13 -15.22
CA LYS A 20 5.47 -1.74 -15.71
C LYS A 20 4.03 -1.35 -16.02
N GLY A 21 3.53 -0.31 -15.33
CA GLY A 21 2.18 0.22 -15.52
C GLY A 21 1.46 0.42 -14.18
N THR A 22 0.13 0.45 -14.23
CA THR A 22 -0.72 0.48 -13.03
C THR A 22 -1.16 -0.94 -12.71
N THR A 23 -1.01 -1.35 -11.47
CA THR A 23 -1.52 -2.62 -10.96
C THR A 23 -2.32 -2.38 -9.70
N GLU A 24 -3.44 -3.08 -9.59
CA GLU A 24 -4.33 -3.03 -8.42
C GLU A 24 -4.19 -4.35 -7.67
N TYR A 25 -3.99 -4.25 -6.36
CA TYR A 25 -3.86 -5.39 -5.46
C TYR A 25 -4.83 -5.20 -4.30
N HIS A 26 -5.55 -6.28 -3.95
CA HIS A 26 -6.44 -6.30 -2.80
C HIS A 26 -5.85 -7.19 -1.70
N LEU A 27 -5.62 -6.61 -0.53
CA LEU A 27 -5.02 -7.29 0.62
C LEU A 27 -6.12 -7.78 1.57
N GLU A 28 -6.80 -8.87 1.21
CA GLU A 28 -7.97 -9.40 1.94
C GLU A 28 -7.67 -9.86 3.37
N HIS A 29 -6.42 -10.24 3.66
CA HIS A 29 -6.02 -10.76 4.97
C HIS A 29 -5.77 -9.66 6.01
N PHE A 30 -5.84 -8.40 5.62
CA PHE A 30 -5.64 -7.26 6.52
C PHE A 30 -6.90 -6.41 6.65
N ASP A 31 -6.97 -5.71 7.78
CA ASP A 31 -7.95 -4.66 7.98
C ASP A 31 -7.74 -3.56 6.93
N GLN A 32 -8.78 -3.23 6.18
CA GLN A 32 -8.68 -2.28 5.07
C GLN A 32 -8.35 -0.86 5.56
N GLN A 33 -8.72 -0.51 6.80
CA GLN A 33 -8.35 0.77 7.41
C GLN A 33 -6.85 0.82 7.73
N ASP A 34 -6.28 -0.27 8.25
CA ASP A 34 -4.83 -0.39 8.46
C ASP A 34 -4.06 -0.39 7.12
N VAL A 35 -4.62 -1.02 6.07
CA VAL A 35 -4.06 -0.99 4.72
C VAL A 35 -4.05 0.44 4.18
N ALA A 36 -5.17 1.16 4.27
CA ALA A 36 -5.27 2.53 3.78
C ALA A 36 -4.35 3.50 4.53
N ASP A 37 -4.30 3.41 5.86
CA ASP A 37 -3.36 4.19 6.67
C ASP A 37 -1.91 3.96 6.20
N THR A 38 -1.56 2.71 5.91
CA THR A 38 -0.22 2.33 5.46
C THR A 38 0.05 2.80 4.03
N VAL A 39 -0.87 2.56 3.09
CA VAL A 39 -0.80 3.01 1.69
C VAL A 39 -0.64 4.53 1.62
N ASN A 40 -1.46 5.28 2.36
CA ASN A 40 -1.42 6.73 2.39
C ASN A 40 -0.11 7.25 2.99
N HIS A 41 0.46 6.54 3.97
CA HIS A 41 1.82 6.83 4.45
C HIS A 41 2.90 6.63 3.37
N PHE A 42 2.79 5.57 2.57
CA PHE A 42 3.69 5.36 1.42
C PHE A 42 3.46 6.40 0.31
N HIS A 43 2.21 6.77 0.05
CA HIS A 43 1.86 7.81 -0.91
C HIS A 43 2.48 9.16 -0.52
N TYR A 44 2.39 9.55 0.76
CA TYR A 44 3.03 10.77 1.27
C TYR A 44 4.54 10.79 1.04
N LYS A 45 5.21 9.64 1.19
CA LYS A 45 6.66 9.51 0.95
C LYS A 45 7.02 9.45 -0.53
N ASN A 46 6.23 8.75 -1.34
CA ASN A 46 6.50 8.48 -2.74
C ASN A 46 5.19 8.41 -3.56
N PRO A 47 4.59 9.56 -3.92
CA PRO A 47 3.29 9.61 -4.57
C PRO A 47 3.30 9.06 -6.02
N ARG A 48 4.48 8.82 -6.58
CA ARG A 48 4.65 8.24 -7.93
C ARG A 48 4.59 6.72 -7.96
N LEU A 49 4.83 6.05 -6.83
CA LEU A 49 4.92 4.59 -6.76
C LEU A 49 3.61 3.94 -6.33
N ILE A 50 2.77 4.68 -5.60
CA ILE A 50 1.52 4.18 -5.05
C ILE A 50 0.47 5.30 -5.06
N GLN A 51 -0.78 4.93 -5.30
CA GLN A 51 -1.92 5.85 -5.22
C GLN A 51 -2.51 5.80 -3.80
N GLU A 52 -3.06 6.91 -3.35
CA GLU A 52 -3.82 6.94 -2.10
C GLU A 52 -5.08 6.08 -2.22
N THR A 53 -5.56 5.56 -1.10
CA THR A 53 -6.77 4.75 -1.04
C THR A 53 -7.66 5.25 0.09
N GLU A 54 -8.95 5.37 -0.22
CA GLU A 54 -10.01 5.70 0.72
C GLU A 54 -10.83 4.42 0.99
N VAL A 55 -11.12 4.14 2.26
CA VAL A 55 -11.90 2.96 2.70
C VAL A 55 -13.33 3.37 2.97
#